data_AF-A0A0J8TG35-F1
#
_entry.id   AF-A0A0J8TG35-F1
#
_cell.length_a   1.000
_cell.length_b   1.000
_cell.length_c   1.000
_cell.angle_alpha   90.00
_cell.angle_beta   90.00
_cell.angle_gamma   90.00
#
_symmetry.space_group_name_H-M   'P 1'
#
loop_
_entity.id
_entity.type
_entity.pdbx_description
1 polymer ?
#
loop_
_entity_poly.entity_id
_entity_poly.type
_entity_poly.pdbx_seq_one_letter_code
_entity_poly.pdbx_strand_id
1 'polypeptide(L)'
;MIRSEPHPLSVFSLVPLNERSSRALYHPKNQPHVSYLPDYWDDDHFPGEARGINVGFNINSKRPCTLATIGRDADIVVSGVNISRVHCSFEIAANAEIFMLRDQSINQSTQFTGLDAIPLEAGRVPRQVVIHPTRNTEFGFGNANADLYQFAILWHTPKFSVPKYLLSQGFHRHRVELDEVETPTEDQCCHSATQPLQYIMGRAVKISEFGEVCKGIDAYTGGLLAIKRVKLSNTPDRGAAGRSMEVELENIREIHHASSPCFIESMRVGCKEANLLNVAKYYKDSLD
;
A
#
# COMPACT_ATOMS: atom_id res chain seq x y z
N MET A 1 1.37 25.63 20.11
CA MET A 1 1.87 24.67 21.13
C MET A 1 1.86 23.30 20.47
N ILE A 2 2.97 22.56 20.54
CA ILE A 2 3.08 21.20 19.96
C ILE A 2 2.20 20.26 20.77
N ARG A 3 1.47 19.35 20.11
CA ARG A 3 0.60 18.38 20.78
C ARG A 3 1.44 17.33 21.51
N SER A 4 1.01 16.91 22.69
CA SER A 4 1.66 15.82 23.47
C SER A 4 1.49 14.44 22.83
N GLU A 5 0.47 14.28 21.99
CA GLU A 5 0.14 13.03 21.31
C GLU A 5 -0.34 13.30 19.88
N PRO A 6 -0.25 12.30 18.99
CA PRO A 6 -0.82 12.35 17.65
C PRO A 6 -2.28 12.81 17.65
N HIS A 7 -2.67 13.57 16.63
CA HIS A 7 -4.05 14.00 16.49
C HIS A 7 -5.00 12.78 16.38
N PRO A 8 -6.17 12.76 17.04
CA PRO A 8 -7.08 11.61 17.04
C PRO A 8 -7.56 11.13 15.66
N LEU A 9 -7.62 12.04 14.69
CA LEU A 9 -7.97 11.78 13.29
C LEU A 9 -6.78 11.43 12.39
N SER A 10 -5.59 11.30 12.95
CA SER A 10 -4.41 10.86 12.20
C SER A 10 -4.37 9.35 12.07
N VAL A 11 -3.93 8.88 10.90
CA VAL A 11 -3.74 7.46 10.60
C VAL A 11 -2.30 7.05 10.91
N PHE A 12 -1.34 7.92 10.61
CA PHE A 12 0.07 7.70 10.88
C PHE A 12 0.79 9.02 11.11
N SER A 13 2.08 8.96 11.41
CA SER A 13 2.97 10.12 11.46
C SER A 13 4.24 9.89 10.68
N LEU A 14 4.75 10.97 10.07
CA LEU A 14 6.03 11.00 9.40
C LEU A 14 7.10 11.35 10.42
N VAL A 15 7.95 10.38 10.74
CA VAL A 15 9.11 10.53 11.63
C VAL A 15 10.32 10.89 10.78
N PRO A 16 10.99 12.02 11.03
CA PRO A 16 12.17 12.39 10.25
C PRO A 16 13.32 11.42 10.49
N LEU A 17 14.02 11.02 9.42
CA LEU A 17 15.17 10.10 9.48
C LEU A 17 16.50 10.79 9.17
N ASN A 18 16.48 12.08 8.83
CA ASN A 18 17.68 12.84 8.53
C ASN A 18 17.54 14.31 8.94
N GLU A 19 18.65 15.05 8.95
CA GLU A 19 18.66 16.44 9.41
C GLU A 19 17.65 17.32 8.64
N ARG A 20 17.52 17.08 7.33
CA ARG A 20 16.65 17.86 6.46
C ARG A 20 15.17 17.65 6.77
N SER A 21 14.77 16.40 6.98
CA SER A 21 13.42 16.04 7.41
C SER A 21 13.13 16.55 8.82
N SER A 22 14.10 16.54 9.73
CA SER A 22 13.95 17.15 11.06
C SER A 22 13.66 18.64 11.00
N ARG A 23 14.29 19.37 10.06
CA ARG A 23 13.98 20.80 9.82
C ARG A 23 12.55 21.03 9.35
N ALA A 24 11.92 20.07 8.66
CA ALA A 24 10.53 20.18 8.22
C ALA A 24 9.55 20.29 9.40
N LEU A 25 9.89 19.74 10.57
CA LEU A 25 9.08 19.88 11.78
C LEU A 25 8.93 21.34 12.21
N TYR A 26 9.97 22.16 12.01
CA TYR A 26 10.01 23.56 12.45
C TYR A 26 9.39 24.53 11.45
N HIS A 27 8.94 24.06 10.29
CA HIS A 27 8.31 24.93 9.32
C HIS A 27 6.97 25.47 9.86
N PRO A 28 6.70 26.79 9.81
CA PRO A 28 5.51 27.38 10.42
C PRO A 28 4.18 26.76 9.95
N LYS A 29 4.09 26.37 8.67
CA LYS A 29 2.90 25.70 8.12
C LYS A 29 2.74 24.25 8.58
N ASN A 30 3.82 23.59 9.02
CA ASN A 30 3.77 22.20 9.45
C ASN A 30 3.49 22.07 10.95
N GLN A 31 3.83 23.10 11.73
CA GLN A 31 3.66 23.13 13.19
C GLN A 31 2.26 22.71 13.68
N PRO A 32 1.14 23.09 13.05
CA PRO A 32 -0.20 22.60 13.45
C PRO A 32 -0.39 21.09 13.34
N HIS A 33 0.44 20.42 12.55
CA HIS A 33 0.42 18.99 12.30
C HIS A 33 1.52 18.24 13.05
N VAL A 34 2.34 18.90 13.87
CA VAL A 34 3.41 18.23 14.63
C VAL A 34 2.91 17.82 16.01
N SER A 35 3.23 16.58 16.41
CA SER A 35 3.04 16.08 17.77
C SER A 35 4.29 15.36 18.28
N TYR A 36 4.38 15.22 19.60
CA TYR A 36 5.23 14.21 20.22
C TYR A 36 4.68 12.81 19.94
N LEU A 37 5.58 11.82 19.99
CA LEU A 37 5.34 10.42 19.74
C LEU A 37 5.80 9.62 20.98
N PRO A 38 4.98 9.52 22.03
CA PRO A 38 5.37 8.88 23.29
C PRO A 38 5.65 7.38 23.13
N ASP A 39 4.97 6.74 22.17
CA ASP A 39 5.11 5.30 21.88
C ASP A 39 6.22 5.01 20.84
N TYR A 40 6.98 6.02 20.40
CA TYR A 40 8.10 5.82 19.48
C TYR A 40 9.41 5.73 20.26
N TRP A 41 10.20 4.72 19.92
CA TRP A 41 11.50 4.46 20.54
C TRP A 41 12.47 4.04 19.43
N ASP A 42 13.63 4.67 19.44
CA ASP A 42 14.75 4.40 18.53
C ASP A 42 16.05 4.72 19.30
N ASP A 43 17.18 4.17 18.85
CA ASP A 43 18.48 4.31 19.51
C ASP A 43 18.91 5.78 19.64
N ASP A 44 18.45 6.64 18.73
CA ASP A 44 18.78 8.06 18.64
C ASP A 44 17.85 8.99 19.45
N HIS A 45 16.74 8.49 20.03
CA HIS A 45 15.75 9.34 20.69
C HIS A 45 15.34 8.81 22.06
N PHE A 46 15.42 9.66 23.09
CA PHE A 46 14.82 9.35 24.39
C PHE A 46 13.29 9.18 24.27
N PRO A 47 12.68 8.27 25.04
CA PRO A 47 11.23 8.08 25.05
C PRO A 47 10.50 9.41 25.30
N GLY A 48 9.56 9.75 24.42
CA GLY A 48 8.76 10.99 24.52
C GLY A 48 9.38 12.24 23.89
N GLU A 49 10.61 12.19 23.38
CA GLU A 49 11.22 13.31 22.65
C GLU A 49 10.97 13.26 21.14
N ALA A 50 10.72 12.05 20.62
CA ALA A 50 10.43 11.85 19.21
C ALA A 50 9.21 12.68 18.78
N ARG A 51 9.32 13.29 17.60
CA ARG A 51 8.27 14.13 17.00
C ARG A 51 8.01 13.67 15.58
N GLY A 52 6.77 13.82 15.16
CA GLY A 52 6.38 13.51 13.79
C GLY A 52 5.28 14.42 13.26
N ILE A 53 5.15 14.44 11.94
CA ILE A 53 4.07 15.15 11.25
C ILE A 53 2.88 14.20 11.11
N ASN A 54 1.78 14.55 11.76
CA ASN A 54 0.52 13.83 11.78
C ASN A 54 -0.17 13.85 10.41
N VAL A 55 -0.36 12.67 9.80
CA VAL A 55 -1.04 12.50 8.51
C VAL A 55 -2.34 11.73 8.71
N GLY A 56 -3.43 12.27 8.17
CA GLY A 56 -4.76 11.69 8.25
C GLY A 56 -5.82 12.76 7.99
N PHE A 57 -7.04 12.54 8.48
CA PHE A 57 -8.17 13.43 8.25
C PHE A 57 -8.12 14.72 9.08
N ASN A 58 -7.08 14.87 9.90
CA ASN A 58 -6.74 16.12 10.57
C ASN A 58 -6.19 17.19 9.60
N ILE A 59 -5.73 16.78 8.42
CA ILE A 59 -5.29 17.67 7.36
C ILE A 59 -6.45 17.83 6.38
N ASN A 60 -6.95 19.06 6.23
CA ASN A 60 -8.04 19.36 5.31
C ASN A 60 -7.52 19.51 3.87
N SER A 61 -7.02 18.41 3.30
CA SER A 61 -6.48 18.42 1.94
C SER A 61 -7.60 18.73 0.94
N LYS A 62 -7.27 19.48 -0.11
CA LYS A 62 -8.25 19.98 -1.08
C LYS A 62 -8.82 18.90 -2.00
N ARG A 63 -8.19 17.73 -2.05
CA ARG A 63 -8.55 16.66 -2.98
C ARG A 63 -9.32 15.54 -2.26
N PRO A 64 -10.42 15.05 -2.86
CA PRO A 64 -11.12 13.91 -2.34
C PRO A 64 -10.18 12.70 -2.19
N CYS A 65 -10.31 11.94 -1.11
CA CYS A 65 -9.44 10.78 -0.78
C CYS A 65 -7.94 11.08 -0.58
N THR A 66 -7.50 12.34 -0.59
CA THR A 66 -6.11 12.70 -0.27
C THR A 66 -6.01 13.02 1.22
N LEU A 67 -5.13 12.33 1.93
CA LEU A 67 -4.85 12.61 3.34
C LEU A 67 -3.94 13.82 3.50
N ALA A 68 -2.87 13.89 2.71
CA ALA A 68 -1.95 15.00 2.71
C ALA A 68 -1.10 15.01 1.45
N THR A 69 -0.66 16.19 1.06
CA THR A 69 0.37 16.41 0.04
C THR A 69 1.66 16.90 0.68
N ILE A 70 2.82 16.50 0.15
CA ILE A 70 4.14 17.02 0.54
C ILE A 70 4.73 17.80 -0.63
N GLY A 71 5.32 18.97 -0.40
CA GLY A 71 6.03 19.74 -1.44
C GLY A 71 6.33 21.18 -1.04
N ARG A 72 6.75 22.01 -2.00
CA ARG A 72 7.00 23.45 -1.74
C ARG A 72 5.72 24.26 -1.49
N ASP A 73 4.59 23.80 -2.02
CA ASP A 73 3.30 24.46 -1.98
C ASP A 73 2.20 23.39 -1.82
N ALA A 74 2.24 22.73 -0.66
CA ALA A 74 1.45 21.56 -0.32
C ALA A 74 0.92 21.65 1.12
N ASP A 75 0.16 20.65 1.55
CA ASP A 75 -0.36 20.58 2.93
C ASP A 75 0.78 20.48 3.95
N ILE A 76 1.80 19.66 3.65
CA ILE A 76 3.05 19.54 4.39
C ILE A 76 4.16 20.18 3.55
N VAL A 77 4.73 21.26 4.07
CA VAL A 77 5.68 22.09 3.33
C VAL A 77 7.12 21.70 3.61
N VAL A 78 7.86 21.44 2.54
CA VAL A 78 9.30 21.17 2.56
C VAL A 78 10.01 22.04 1.53
N SER A 79 11.26 22.42 1.80
CA SER A 79 11.99 23.40 0.99
C SER A 79 13.19 22.79 0.25
N GLY A 80 13.37 23.15 -1.01
CA GLY A 80 14.52 22.77 -1.82
C GLY A 80 14.28 23.00 -3.30
N VAL A 81 15.35 23.24 -4.06
CA VAL A 81 15.27 23.48 -5.51
C VAL A 81 14.78 22.24 -6.27
N ASN A 82 15.12 21.05 -5.79
CA ASN A 82 14.73 19.77 -6.38
C ASN A 82 13.36 19.26 -5.90
N ILE A 83 12.61 20.08 -5.17
CA ILE A 83 11.29 19.71 -4.64
C ILE A 83 10.20 20.32 -5.55
N SER A 84 9.28 19.49 -6.07
CA SER A 84 8.09 19.98 -6.78
C SER A 84 7.11 20.74 -5.88
N ARG A 85 6.18 21.51 -6.48
CA ARG A 85 5.12 22.21 -5.72
C ARG A 85 4.29 21.23 -4.88
N VAL A 86 3.82 20.17 -5.53
CA VAL A 86 3.40 18.92 -4.90
C VAL A 86 4.38 17.86 -5.38
N HIS A 87 5.10 17.26 -4.44
CA HIS A 87 6.13 16.25 -4.68
C HIS A 87 5.55 14.85 -4.60
N CYS A 88 4.79 14.56 -3.55
CA CYS A 88 4.04 13.32 -3.41
C CYS A 88 2.75 13.56 -2.63
N SER A 89 1.85 12.58 -2.69
CA SER A 89 0.59 12.57 -1.94
C SER A 89 0.37 11.24 -1.24
N PHE A 90 -0.27 11.32 -0.09
CA PHE A 90 -0.87 10.17 0.58
C PHE A 90 -2.35 10.13 0.25
N GLU A 91 -2.79 9.03 -0.35
CA GLU A 91 -4.14 8.86 -0.87
C GLU A 91 -4.77 7.59 -0.31
N ILE A 92 -6.09 7.53 -0.27
CA ILE A 92 -6.87 6.35 0.07
C ILE A 92 -7.48 5.79 -1.21
N ALA A 93 -7.25 4.51 -1.48
CA ALA A 93 -7.90 3.83 -2.59
C ALA A 93 -9.42 3.70 -2.35
N ALA A 94 -10.20 3.68 -3.43
CA ALA A 94 -11.66 3.74 -3.39
C ALA A 94 -12.35 2.63 -2.54
N ASN A 95 -11.64 1.53 -2.23
CA ASN A 95 -12.13 0.43 -1.39
C ASN A 95 -12.03 0.68 0.14
N ALA A 96 -11.53 1.85 0.54
CA ALA A 96 -11.71 2.52 1.84
C ALA A 96 -10.83 2.10 3.04
N GLU A 97 -9.75 1.34 2.86
CA GLU A 97 -8.75 1.07 3.92
C GLU A 97 -7.32 0.87 3.39
N ILE A 98 -7.08 1.19 2.12
CA ILE A 98 -5.78 1.01 1.48
C ILE A 98 -5.17 2.37 1.27
N PHE A 99 -4.02 2.57 1.87
CA PHE A 99 -3.28 3.83 1.80
C PHE A 99 -2.20 3.71 0.74
N MET A 100 -2.06 4.75 -0.07
CA MET A 100 -1.14 4.79 -1.18
C MET A 100 -0.25 6.02 -1.06
N LEU A 101 1.02 5.85 -1.40
CA LEU A 101 1.89 6.98 -1.71
C LEU A 101 1.96 7.11 -3.23
N ARG A 102 1.62 8.29 -3.74
CA ARG A 102 1.74 8.63 -5.15
C ARG A 102 2.82 9.68 -5.34
N ASP A 103 3.76 9.39 -6.23
CA ASP A 103 4.77 10.35 -6.64
C ASP A 103 4.21 11.28 -7.72
N GLN A 104 4.40 12.58 -7.51
CA GLN A 104 4.00 13.66 -8.41
C GLN A 104 5.20 14.57 -8.74
N SER A 105 6.41 14.14 -8.37
CA SER A 105 7.64 14.87 -8.62
C SER A 105 7.99 14.87 -10.12
N ILE A 106 8.60 15.96 -10.57
CA ILE A 106 8.97 16.12 -12.00
C ILE A 106 10.04 15.09 -12.39
N ASN A 107 10.94 14.78 -11.46
CA ASN A 107 12.10 13.93 -11.69
C ASN A 107 11.88 12.48 -11.22
N GLN A 108 10.65 12.12 -10.85
CA GLN A 108 10.31 10.81 -10.30
C GLN A 108 11.20 10.38 -9.10
N SER A 109 11.52 11.32 -8.22
CA SER A 109 12.58 11.16 -7.21
C SER A 109 12.12 10.62 -5.87
N THR A 110 10.84 10.24 -5.72
CA THR A 110 10.34 9.58 -4.51
C THR A 110 10.64 8.07 -4.55
N GLN A 111 11.14 7.49 -3.46
CA GLN A 111 11.47 6.07 -3.41
C GLN A 111 11.39 5.50 -2.00
N PHE A 112 10.93 4.25 -1.87
CA PHE A 112 10.95 3.49 -0.61
C PHE A 112 12.31 2.86 -0.36
N THR A 113 12.70 2.79 0.92
CA THR A 113 13.96 2.19 1.39
C THR A 113 13.69 1.00 2.32
N GLY A 114 14.66 0.10 2.43
CA GLY A 114 14.58 -1.12 3.24
C GLY A 114 14.58 -2.41 2.41
N LEU A 115 14.92 -3.53 3.05
CA LEU A 115 15.07 -4.85 2.40
C LEU A 115 13.78 -5.35 1.74
N ASP A 116 12.64 -4.93 2.29
CA ASP A 116 11.32 -5.38 1.94
C ASP A 116 10.50 -4.32 1.20
N ALA A 117 11.14 -3.22 0.78
CA ALA A 117 10.50 -2.13 0.08
C ALA A 117 10.10 -2.53 -1.34
N ILE A 118 8.85 -2.24 -1.68
CA ILE A 118 8.35 -2.34 -3.06
C ILE A 118 8.62 -0.98 -3.72
N PRO A 119 9.45 -0.95 -4.78
CA PRO A 119 9.88 0.31 -5.35
C PRO A 119 8.77 1.03 -6.10
N LEU A 120 8.86 2.35 -6.20
CA LEU A 120 8.03 3.11 -7.13
C LEU A 120 8.64 2.98 -8.54
N GLU A 121 8.01 2.18 -9.40
CA GLU A 121 8.54 1.90 -10.74
C GLU A 121 8.59 3.17 -11.61
N ALA A 122 9.76 3.41 -12.22
CA ALA A 122 9.91 4.46 -13.21
C ALA A 122 9.06 4.13 -14.45
N GLY A 123 8.35 5.13 -14.98
CA GLY A 123 7.52 4.96 -16.19
C GLY A 123 6.12 4.37 -15.95
N ARG A 124 5.80 3.89 -14.75
CA ARG A 124 4.42 3.49 -14.40
C ARG A 124 3.55 4.74 -14.24
N VAL A 125 2.34 4.74 -14.81
CA VAL A 125 1.39 5.84 -14.73
C VAL A 125 0.03 5.33 -14.23
N PRO A 126 -0.47 5.77 -13.06
CA PRO A 126 0.20 6.65 -12.09
C PRO A 126 1.40 5.96 -11.38
N ARG A 127 2.44 6.73 -11.04
CA ARG A 127 3.58 6.25 -10.23
C ARG A 127 3.19 6.25 -8.76
N GLN A 128 2.72 5.11 -8.28
CA GLN A 128 2.19 4.97 -6.93
C GLN A 128 2.42 3.57 -6.38
N VAL A 129 2.41 3.43 -5.07
CA VAL A 129 2.51 2.15 -4.39
C VAL A 129 1.78 2.19 -3.04
N VAL A 130 1.29 1.05 -2.59
CA VAL A 130 0.62 0.88 -1.30
C VAL A 130 1.62 1.06 -0.17
N ILE A 131 1.21 1.77 0.88
CA ILE A 131 1.92 1.86 2.16
C ILE A 131 1.18 1.01 3.19
N HIS A 132 1.92 0.25 4.00
CA HIS A 132 1.34 -0.70 4.95
C HIS A 132 2.23 -0.80 6.21
N PRO A 133 1.71 -1.19 7.38
CA PRO A 133 2.53 -1.38 8.59
C PRO A 133 3.72 -2.36 8.45
N THR A 134 3.71 -3.23 7.44
CA THR A 134 4.75 -4.27 7.24
C THR A 134 5.58 -4.09 5.97
N ARG A 135 5.25 -3.09 5.15
CA ARG A 135 5.83 -2.86 3.82
C ARG A 135 5.78 -1.39 3.48
N ASN A 136 6.84 -0.87 2.86
CA ASN A 136 6.89 0.54 2.46
C ASN A 136 6.74 1.48 3.67
N THR A 137 7.50 1.19 4.73
CA THR A 137 7.47 1.93 6.00
C THR A 137 8.43 3.11 6.00
N GLU A 138 9.41 3.15 5.11
CA GLU A 138 10.39 4.22 5.01
C GLU A 138 10.52 4.66 3.57
N PHE A 139 10.56 5.98 3.36
CA PHE A 139 10.73 6.56 2.04
C PHE A 139 11.55 7.82 2.13
N GLY A 140 12.14 8.18 1.00
CA GLY A 140 12.71 9.49 0.83
C GLY A 140 12.43 10.07 -0.55
N PHE A 141 12.87 11.29 -0.77
CA PHE A 141 12.66 12.01 -2.01
C PHE A 141 13.58 13.22 -2.21
N GLY A 142 13.57 13.79 -3.41
CA GLY A 142 14.16 15.09 -3.73
C GLY A 142 15.55 15.08 -4.37
N ASN A 143 16.28 13.96 -4.36
CA ASN A 143 17.56 13.78 -5.06
C ASN A 143 17.51 12.47 -5.88
N ALA A 144 18.54 12.20 -6.69
CA ALA A 144 18.63 10.95 -7.45
C ALA A 144 18.58 9.70 -6.55
N ASN A 145 19.16 9.76 -5.35
CA ASN A 145 19.13 8.69 -4.35
C ASN A 145 17.94 8.77 -3.41
N ALA A 146 16.99 9.69 -3.64
CA ALA A 146 15.86 9.93 -2.75
C ALA A 146 16.27 10.22 -1.29
N ASP A 147 17.40 10.89 -1.09
CA ASP A 147 18.04 11.08 0.23
C ASP A 147 17.94 12.52 0.76
N LEU A 148 17.36 13.46 0.00
CA LEU A 148 17.26 14.85 0.45
C LEU A 148 16.33 14.97 1.66
N TYR A 149 15.16 14.35 1.61
CA TYR A 149 14.24 14.18 2.73
C TYR A 149 13.97 12.71 2.90
N GLN A 150 14.02 12.21 4.15
CA GLN A 150 13.75 10.81 4.48
C GLN A 150 12.83 10.74 5.68
N PHE A 151 11.82 9.88 5.61
CA PHE A 151 10.83 9.71 6.66
C PHE A 151 10.49 8.24 6.86
N ALA A 152 10.30 7.86 8.13
CA ALA A 152 9.58 6.66 8.50
C ALA A 152 8.09 6.95 8.70
N ILE A 153 7.24 5.96 8.42
CA ILE A 153 5.80 5.99 8.59
C ILE A 153 5.48 5.21 9.86
N LEU A 154 5.16 5.96 10.92
CA LEU A 154 4.70 5.39 12.19
C LEU A 154 3.17 5.31 12.20
N TRP A 155 2.64 4.09 12.15
CA TRP A 155 1.19 3.85 12.18
C TRP A 155 0.61 4.04 13.57
N HIS A 156 -0.54 4.70 13.64
CA HIS A 156 -1.29 4.88 14.88
C HIS A 156 -2.43 3.88 14.97
N THR A 157 -2.81 3.51 16.19
CA THR A 157 -4.07 2.81 16.41
C THR A 157 -5.21 3.82 16.25
N PRO A 158 -6.01 3.75 15.17
CA PRO A 158 -7.00 4.79 14.90
C PRO A 158 -8.10 4.75 15.96
N LYS A 159 -8.40 5.92 16.55
CA LYS A 159 -9.51 6.10 17.50
C LYS A 159 -10.86 6.27 16.79
N PHE A 160 -10.91 6.01 15.48
CA PHE A 160 -12.06 6.20 14.60
C PHE A 160 -12.07 5.15 13.49
N SER A 161 -13.22 4.97 12.85
CA SER A 161 -13.35 4.09 11.68
C SER A 161 -13.19 4.89 10.40
N VAL A 162 -12.17 4.56 9.60
CA VAL A 162 -11.89 5.21 8.31
C VAL A 162 -13.09 5.11 7.35
N PRO A 163 -13.71 3.93 7.14
CA PRO A 163 -14.91 3.83 6.30
C PRO A 163 -16.06 4.71 6.78
N LYS A 164 -16.33 4.76 8.10
CA LYS A 164 -17.41 5.59 8.65
C LYS A 164 -17.11 7.08 8.48
N TYR A 165 -15.85 7.48 8.65
CA TYR A 165 -15.42 8.86 8.44
C TYR A 165 -15.64 9.28 6.99
N LEU A 166 -15.17 8.48 6.03
CA LEU A 166 -15.36 8.75 4.59
C LEU A 166 -16.85 8.90 4.25
N LEU A 167 -17.70 7.98 4.70
CA LEU A 167 -19.16 8.06 4.49
C LEU A 167 -19.75 9.36 5.07
N SER A 168 -19.31 9.79 6.25
CA SER A 168 -19.79 11.04 6.88
C SER A 168 -19.40 12.30 6.11
N GLN A 169 -18.32 12.24 5.33
CA GLN A 169 -17.83 13.34 4.51
C GLN A 169 -18.47 13.36 3.11
N GLY A 170 -19.53 12.58 2.89
CA GLY A 170 -20.19 12.47 1.59
C GLY A 170 -19.41 11.63 0.58
N PHE A 171 -18.34 10.95 1.00
CA PHE A 171 -17.75 9.88 0.21
C PHE A 171 -18.63 8.67 0.34
N HIS A 172 -19.66 8.64 -0.49
CA HIS A 172 -20.20 7.38 -0.88
C HIS A 172 -19.05 6.63 -1.53
N ARG A 173 -18.74 5.42 -1.03
CA ARG A 173 -18.22 4.42 -1.94
C ARG A 173 -19.08 4.59 -3.20
N HIS A 174 -18.48 4.64 -4.38
CA HIS A 174 -19.21 4.01 -5.46
C HIS A 174 -19.53 2.62 -4.87
N ARG A 175 -20.77 2.46 -4.36
CA ARG A 175 -21.57 1.34 -4.79
C ARG A 175 -21.21 1.34 -6.26
N VAL A 176 -20.46 0.32 -6.66
CA VAL A 176 -20.77 -0.26 -7.93
C VAL A 176 -22.28 -0.49 -7.80
N GLU A 177 -23.06 0.52 -8.18
CA GLU A 177 -24.38 0.28 -8.67
C GLU A 177 -24.12 -0.82 -9.68
N LEU A 178 -24.89 -1.89 -9.56
CA LEU A 178 -24.99 -2.92 -10.57
C LEU A 178 -25.50 -2.33 -11.91
N ASP A 179 -25.17 -1.08 -12.23
CA ASP A 179 -25.17 -0.56 -13.57
C ASP A 179 -23.98 -1.20 -14.24
N GLU A 180 -24.30 -2.29 -14.94
CA GLU A 180 -23.58 -2.83 -16.07
C GLU A 180 -22.09 -2.53 -15.98
N VAL A 181 -21.40 -3.29 -15.12
CA VAL A 181 -19.98 -3.54 -15.37
C VAL A 181 -19.94 -3.95 -16.83
N GLU A 182 -19.42 -3.08 -17.70
CA GLU A 182 -19.03 -3.46 -19.04
C GLU A 182 -18.24 -4.74 -18.83
N THR A 183 -18.86 -5.86 -19.24
CA THR A 183 -18.27 -7.18 -19.21
C THR A 183 -16.83 -7.00 -19.68
N PRO A 184 -15.82 -7.32 -18.85
CA PRO A 184 -14.45 -7.18 -19.30
C PRO A 184 -14.36 -7.97 -20.60
N THR A 185 -14.08 -7.26 -21.70
CA THR A 185 -13.89 -7.89 -22.99
C THR A 185 -12.84 -8.99 -22.80
N GLU A 186 -13.05 -10.14 -23.45
CA GLU A 186 -12.29 -11.39 -23.25
C GLU A 186 -10.75 -11.18 -23.25
N ASP A 187 -10.26 -10.09 -23.84
CA ASP A 187 -8.86 -9.70 -23.91
C ASP A 187 -8.25 -9.11 -22.62
N GLN A 188 -9.03 -8.62 -21.63
CA GLN A 188 -8.47 -7.96 -20.43
C GLN A 188 -8.09 -8.92 -19.29
N CYS A 189 -8.52 -10.19 -19.34
CA CYS A 189 -8.21 -11.17 -18.29
C CYS A 189 -6.83 -11.84 -18.53
N CYS A 190 -6.24 -11.66 -19.71
CA CYS A 190 -5.00 -12.31 -20.12
C CYS A 190 -3.97 -11.30 -20.60
N HIS A 191 -3.32 -10.62 -19.65
CA HIS A 191 -2.06 -9.95 -19.96
C HIS A 191 -0.95 -10.63 -19.18
N SER A 192 -0.14 -11.36 -19.95
CA SER A 192 1.22 -11.78 -19.63
C SER A 192 1.92 -10.63 -18.91
N ALA A 193 1.95 -10.67 -17.58
CA ALA A 193 2.69 -9.68 -16.83
C ALA A 193 4.17 -9.93 -17.13
N THR A 194 4.77 -9.07 -17.97
CA THR A 194 6.21 -9.06 -18.25
C THR A 194 7.04 -8.76 -17.00
N GLN A 195 6.39 -8.42 -15.88
CA GLN A 195 6.98 -8.20 -14.56
C GLN A 195 6.18 -8.97 -13.50
N PRO A 196 6.84 -9.59 -12.51
CA PRO A 196 6.18 -10.33 -11.45
C PRO A 196 5.27 -9.41 -10.64
N LEU A 197 4.05 -9.88 -10.33
CA LEU A 197 3.10 -9.12 -9.53
C LEU A 197 3.68 -8.84 -8.13
N GLN A 198 3.73 -7.57 -7.76
CA GLN A 198 4.05 -7.15 -6.40
C GLN A 198 2.78 -7.03 -5.58
N TYR A 199 2.75 -7.67 -4.42
CA TYR A 199 1.58 -7.68 -3.55
C TYR A 199 1.96 -7.66 -2.08
N ILE A 200 1.02 -7.17 -1.26
CA ILE A 200 1.08 -7.22 0.19
C ILE A 200 0.12 -8.30 0.67
N MET A 201 0.65 -9.31 1.36
CA MET A 201 -0.14 -10.40 1.91
C MET A 201 -0.83 -9.95 3.20
N GLY A 202 -2.14 -10.16 3.27
CA GLY A 202 -2.95 -9.97 4.47
C GLY A 202 -3.17 -11.27 5.23
N ARG A 203 -4.18 -11.26 6.12
CA ARG A 203 -4.54 -12.42 6.93
C ARG A 203 -5.17 -13.54 6.09
N ALA A 204 -5.01 -14.77 6.55
CA ALA A 204 -5.74 -15.92 6.02
C ALA A 204 -7.25 -15.72 6.22
N VAL A 205 -8.01 -15.86 5.14
CA VAL A 205 -9.48 -15.81 5.11
C VAL A 205 -10.05 -17.21 5.27
N LYS A 206 -9.37 -18.22 4.68
CA LYS A 206 -9.78 -19.62 4.76
C LYS A 206 -8.56 -20.52 4.84
N ILE A 207 -8.62 -21.54 5.69
CA ILE A 207 -7.59 -22.57 5.82
C ILE A 207 -8.25 -23.92 5.52
N SER A 208 -7.58 -24.74 4.72
CA SER A 208 -8.04 -26.06 4.32
C SER A 208 -6.88 -27.05 4.26
N GLU A 209 -7.19 -28.32 4.03
CA GLU A 209 -6.18 -29.37 3.79
C GLU A 209 -5.31 -29.05 2.57
N PHE A 210 -5.89 -28.43 1.53
CA PHE A 210 -5.21 -28.07 0.28
C PHE A 210 -4.40 -26.77 0.36
N GLY A 211 -4.36 -26.14 1.53
CA GLY A 211 -3.67 -24.87 1.75
C GLY A 211 -4.58 -23.78 2.31
N GLU A 212 -4.08 -22.55 2.28
CA GLU A 212 -4.76 -21.38 2.81
C GLU A 212 -5.03 -20.33 1.73
N VAL A 213 -6.16 -19.64 1.83
CA VAL A 213 -6.50 -18.49 1.00
C VAL A 213 -6.37 -17.24 1.86
N CYS A 214 -5.50 -16.33 1.45
CA CYS A 214 -5.27 -15.04 2.08
C CYS A 214 -5.85 -13.91 1.25
N LYS A 215 -6.29 -12.85 1.92
CA LYS A 215 -6.57 -11.58 1.25
C LYS A 215 -5.23 -10.92 0.91
N GLY A 216 -5.06 -10.46 -0.32
CA GLY A 216 -3.90 -9.73 -0.78
C GLY A 216 -4.27 -8.33 -1.28
N ILE A 217 -3.26 -7.49 -1.44
CA ILE A 217 -3.38 -6.18 -2.06
C ILE A 217 -2.33 -6.08 -3.16
N ASP A 218 -2.74 -5.76 -4.38
CA ASP A 218 -1.83 -5.36 -5.45
C ASP A 218 -1.11 -4.08 -5.02
N ALA A 219 0.22 -4.14 -4.97
CA ALA A 219 1.03 -3.08 -4.42
C ALA A 219 0.96 -1.79 -5.24
N TYR A 220 0.65 -1.84 -6.54
CA TYR A 220 0.66 -0.66 -7.41
C TYR A 220 -0.74 -0.11 -7.70
N THR A 221 -1.76 -0.96 -7.69
CA THR A 221 -3.14 -0.53 -7.96
C THR A 221 -3.95 -0.33 -6.69
N GLY A 222 -3.54 -0.92 -5.56
CA GLY A 222 -4.39 -1.03 -4.38
C GLY A 222 -5.60 -1.96 -4.58
N GLY A 223 -5.61 -2.73 -5.66
CA GLY A 223 -6.65 -3.72 -5.95
C GLY A 223 -6.63 -4.87 -4.94
N LEU A 224 -7.80 -5.40 -4.59
CA LEU A 224 -7.90 -6.56 -3.71
C LEU A 224 -7.65 -7.86 -4.49
N LEU A 225 -6.87 -8.74 -3.89
CA LEU A 225 -6.49 -10.04 -4.44
C LEU A 225 -6.94 -11.17 -3.50
N ALA A 226 -7.21 -12.34 -4.07
CA ALA A 226 -7.28 -13.61 -3.36
C ALA A 226 -6.02 -14.41 -3.69
N ILE A 227 -5.30 -14.81 -2.64
CA ILE A 227 -4.01 -15.48 -2.78
C ILE A 227 -4.12 -16.86 -2.12
N LYS A 228 -4.14 -17.94 -2.91
CA LYS A 228 -4.15 -19.32 -2.43
C LYS A 228 -2.70 -19.83 -2.30
N ARG A 229 -2.26 -20.06 -1.07
CA ARG A 229 -1.00 -20.75 -0.74
C ARG A 229 -1.26 -22.24 -0.67
N VAL A 230 -0.74 -22.98 -1.63
CA VAL A 230 -0.85 -24.44 -1.70
C VAL A 230 0.31 -25.07 -0.95
N LYS A 231 -0.01 -25.93 0.01
CA LYS A 231 0.99 -26.76 0.71
C LYS A 231 1.36 -27.91 -0.21
N LEU A 232 2.60 -27.95 -0.67
CA LEU A 232 3.12 -29.19 -1.25
C LEU A 232 3.48 -30.12 -0.10
N SER A 233 2.73 -31.20 0.04
CA SER A 233 3.11 -32.29 0.94
C SER A 233 4.54 -32.74 0.63
N ASN A 234 5.31 -33.11 1.66
CA ASN A 234 6.60 -33.81 1.53
C ASN A 234 6.39 -35.23 0.98
N THR A 235 5.72 -35.37 -0.15
CA THR A 235 5.62 -36.64 -0.86
C THR A 235 7.00 -36.97 -1.46
N PRO A 236 7.44 -38.23 -1.38
CA PRO A 236 8.71 -38.66 -1.96
C PRO A 236 8.77 -38.44 -3.48
N ASP A 237 7.62 -38.28 -4.12
CA ASP A 237 7.49 -37.92 -5.54
C ASP A 237 7.01 -36.46 -5.71
N ARG A 238 7.95 -35.52 -5.58
CA ARG A 238 7.73 -34.09 -5.87
C ARG A 238 7.27 -33.85 -7.32
N GLY A 239 7.54 -34.78 -8.24
CA GLY A 239 7.16 -34.69 -9.64
C GLY A 239 5.66 -34.88 -9.87
N ALA A 240 5.02 -35.81 -9.15
CA ALA A 240 3.58 -36.06 -9.27
C ALA A 240 2.72 -34.89 -8.74
N ALA A 241 3.10 -34.33 -7.58
CA ALA A 241 2.42 -33.16 -7.02
C ALA A 241 2.58 -31.90 -7.90
N GLY A 242 3.75 -31.73 -8.51
CA GLY A 242 3.99 -30.67 -9.50
C GLY A 242 3.10 -30.80 -10.74
N ARG A 243 2.99 -32.00 -11.31
CA ARG A 243 2.17 -32.27 -12.49
C ARG A 243 0.67 -32.10 -12.23
N SER A 244 0.16 -32.61 -11.10
CA SER A 244 -1.26 -32.42 -10.74
C SER A 244 -1.63 -30.95 -10.60
N MET A 245 -0.68 -30.13 -10.15
CA MET A 245 -0.90 -28.69 -10.00
C MET A 245 -0.72 -27.92 -11.31
N GLU A 246 0.19 -28.33 -12.19
CA GLU A 246 0.26 -27.79 -13.56
C GLU A 246 -1.06 -28.02 -14.30
N VAL A 247 -1.69 -29.17 -14.10
CA VAL A 247 -3.04 -29.46 -14.62
C VAL A 247 -4.12 -28.57 -13.97
N GLU A 248 -4.09 -28.37 -12.65
CA GLU A 248 -5.03 -27.43 -11.98
C GLU A 248 -4.86 -26.00 -12.49
N LEU A 249 -3.62 -25.55 -12.71
CA LEU A 249 -3.31 -24.22 -13.26
C LEU A 249 -3.77 -24.07 -14.70
N GLU A 250 -3.58 -25.09 -15.53
CA GLU A 250 -4.05 -25.05 -16.92
C GLU A 250 -5.58 -24.99 -16.98
N ASN A 251 -6.26 -25.82 -16.18
CA ASN A 251 -7.72 -25.80 -16.10
C ASN A 251 -8.26 -24.45 -15.60
N ILE A 252 -7.59 -23.82 -14.62
CA ILE A 252 -8.01 -22.50 -14.10
C ILE A 252 -7.75 -21.39 -15.12
N ARG A 253 -6.65 -21.48 -15.87
CA ARG A 253 -6.35 -20.53 -16.96
C ARG A 253 -7.34 -20.64 -18.10
N GLU A 254 -7.84 -21.83 -18.41
CA GLU A 254 -8.85 -22.01 -19.46
C GLU A 254 -10.24 -21.50 -19.05
N ILE A 255 -10.51 -21.27 -17.76
CA ILE A 255 -11.79 -20.72 -17.29
C ILE A 255 -11.78 -19.19 -17.43
N HIS A 256 -12.27 -18.72 -18.58
CA HIS A 256 -12.58 -17.31 -18.81
C HIS A 256 -14.09 -17.12 -18.89
N HIS A 257 -14.69 -16.63 -17.80
CA HIS A 257 -16.11 -16.29 -17.77
C HIS A 257 -16.34 -15.05 -16.90
N ALA A 258 -17.27 -14.19 -17.30
CA ALA A 258 -17.56 -12.91 -16.62
C ALA A 258 -17.96 -13.06 -15.14
N SER A 259 -18.39 -14.25 -14.71
CA SER A 259 -18.80 -14.57 -13.34
C SER A 259 -17.81 -15.46 -12.58
N SER A 260 -16.62 -15.74 -13.13
CA SER A 260 -15.57 -16.52 -12.48
C SER A 260 -14.40 -15.65 -12.03
N PRO A 261 -13.72 -15.96 -10.91
CA PRO A 261 -12.51 -15.24 -10.51
C PRO A 261 -11.42 -15.32 -11.59
N CYS A 262 -11.02 -14.18 -12.14
CA CYS A 262 -9.94 -14.10 -13.12
C CYS A 262 -8.59 -14.45 -12.45
N PHE A 263 -7.98 -15.54 -12.90
CA PHE A 263 -6.64 -15.97 -12.50
C PHE A 263 -5.60 -15.01 -13.08
N ILE A 264 -4.62 -14.61 -12.26
CA ILE A 264 -3.61 -13.61 -12.67
C ILE A 264 -2.25 -14.27 -12.82
N GLU A 265 -1.75 -14.96 -11.78
CA GLU A 265 -0.38 -15.45 -11.75
C GLU A 265 -0.24 -16.65 -10.81
N SER A 266 0.72 -17.54 -11.11
CA SER A 266 1.20 -18.59 -10.22
C SER A 266 2.71 -18.45 -10.00
N MET A 267 3.16 -18.50 -8.75
CA MET A 267 4.58 -18.38 -8.39
C MET A 267 5.01 -19.49 -7.43
N ARG A 268 6.21 -20.05 -7.62
CA ARG A 268 6.87 -20.94 -6.64
C ARG A 268 7.68 -20.11 -5.67
N VAL A 269 7.45 -20.27 -4.37
CA VAL A 269 8.23 -19.58 -3.34
C VAL A 269 9.10 -20.57 -2.57
N GLY A 270 10.41 -20.35 -2.67
CA GLY A 270 11.43 -21.14 -2.00
C GLY A 270 11.53 -20.81 -0.51
N CYS A 271 10.60 -21.31 0.29
CA CYS A 271 10.83 -21.49 1.73
C CYS A 271 11.22 -22.96 1.99
N LYS A 272 11.76 -23.25 3.19
CA LYS A 272 12.23 -24.59 3.61
C LYS A 272 11.18 -25.71 3.40
N GLU A 273 9.91 -25.32 3.29
CA GLU A 273 8.82 -26.10 2.70
C GLU A 273 8.47 -25.47 1.35
N ALA A 274 8.60 -26.22 0.25
CA ALA A 274 8.26 -25.73 -1.08
C ALA A 274 6.77 -25.37 -1.11
N ASN A 275 6.44 -24.09 -1.19
CA ASN A 275 5.06 -23.61 -1.25
C ASN A 275 4.81 -22.96 -2.61
N LEU A 276 3.60 -23.15 -3.15
CA LEU A 276 3.14 -22.40 -4.32
C LEU A 276 2.08 -21.37 -3.95
N LEU A 277 2.07 -20.29 -4.70
CA LEU A 277 1.16 -19.17 -4.57
C LEU A 277 0.39 -19.01 -5.87
N ASN A 278 -0.94 -19.14 -5.80
CA ASN A 278 -1.86 -18.82 -6.87
C ASN A 278 -2.55 -17.50 -6.54
N VAL A 279 -2.51 -16.54 -7.45
CA VAL A 279 -3.07 -15.20 -7.25
C VAL A 279 -4.21 -14.98 -8.24
N ALA A 280 -5.37 -14.58 -7.71
CA ALA A 280 -6.58 -14.25 -8.46
C ALA A 280 -7.12 -12.87 -8.04
N LYS A 281 -7.85 -12.20 -8.93
CA LYS A 281 -8.59 -10.98 -8.56
C LYS A 281 -9.74 -11.33 -7.63
N TYR A 282 -9.93 -10.53 -6.58
CA TYR A 282 -11.02 -10.73 -5.62
C TYR A 282 -12.31 -10.09 -6.13
N TYR A 283 -13.35 -10.90 -6.40
CA TYR A 283 -14.71 -10.43 -6.68
C TYR A 283 -15.58 -10.69 -5.45
N LYS A 284 -16.23 -9.63 -4.95
CA LYS A 284 -16.89 -9.60 -3.65
C LYS A 284 -18.04 -10.62 -3.49
N ASP A 285 -18.56 -11.16 -4.60
CA ASP A 285 -19.75 -12.02 -4.61
C ASP A 285 -19.44 -13.53 -4.59
N SER A 286 -18.18 -13.93 -4.41
CA SER A 286 -17.75 -15.34 -4.59
C SER A 286 -17.61 -16.15 -3.29
N LEU A 287 -18.07 -15.64 -2.14
CA LEU A 287 -17.88 -16.30 -0.84
C LEU A 287 -19.06 -16.21 0.14
N ASP A 288 -20.26 -15.86 -0.32
CA ASP A 288 -21.49 -16.11 0.45
C ASP A 288 -22.07 -17.49 0.11
#